data_AF-A0AAQ0U988-F1
#
_entry.id   AF-A0AAQ0U988-F1
#
_cell.length_a   1.000
_cell.length_b   1.000
_cell.length_c   1.000
_cell.angle_alpha   90.00
_cell.angle_beta   90.00
_cell.angle_gamma   90.00
#
_symmetry.space_group_name_H-M   'P 1'
#
loop_
_entity.id
_entity.type
_entity.pdbx_description
1 polymer ?
#
loop_
_entity_poly.entity_id
_entity_poly.type
_entity_poly.pdbx_seq_one_letter_code
_entity_poly.pdbx_strand_id
1 'polypeptide(L)'
;MGSSYHQFCPVAKAMELLDERWTLLLLRELMMGSEHFNDLRRGLPRMSPTLLSTRLHQLAVAGIVEREETDCVVSYRLTDAGRELRPVVEALGIWGTRWIGELGDEDLDPKLLLWDMHRRVDHSVVPDGKTVVQFVFSGVRGHSRHWWLVINSGEVDMCDIDPGFDVAVSVAAGLRPMTEIWRGNLTWSDAIRSGDVTISGPAALRRSLPSWFELSTFASIPRPA
;
A
#
# COMPACT_ATOMS: atom_id res chain seq x y z
N MET A 1 18.95 -17.52 2.72
CA MET A 1 19.47 -17.98 1.42
C MET A 1 18.77 -19.28 1.14
N GLY A 2 18.02 -19.29 0.04
CA GLY A 2 17.26 -20.43 -0.42
C GLY A 2 18.17 -21.58 -0.88
N SER A 3 17.54 -22.62 -1.40
CA SER A 3 18.27 -23.77 -1.94
C SER A 3 19.07 -23.35 -3.16
N SER A 4 20.33 -23.82 -3.28
CA SER A 4 21.16 -23.48 -4.43
C SER A 4 20.66 -24.19 -5.69
N TYR A 5 20.68 -23.48 -6.82
CA TYR A 5 20.41 -24.09 -8.12
C TYR A 5 21.64 -24.76 -8.74
N HIS A 6 22.81 -24.68 -8.09
CA HIS A 6 24.08 -25.23 -8.59
C HIS A 6 24.45 -24.80 -10.02
N GLN A 7 24.11 -23.56 -10.40
CA GLN A 7 24.45 -22.97 -11.70
C GLN A 7 25.05 -21.57 -11.56
N PHE A 8 25.87 -21.17 -12.54
CA PHE A 8 26.57 -19.87 -12.54
C PHE A 8 25.74 -18.72 -13.12
N CYS A 9 24.55 -19.02 -13.68
CA CYS A 9 23.67 -18.01 -14.27
C CYS A 9 23.34 -16.91 -13.23
N PRO A 10 23.63 -15.63 -13.50
CA PRO A 10 23.40 -14.55 -12.53
C PRO A 10 21.94 -14.44 -12.10
N VAL A 11 20.99 -14.69 -13.01
CA VAL A 11 19.56 -14.71 -12.70
C VAL A 11 19.24 -15.81 -11.68
N ALA A 12 19.77 -17.02 -11.88
CA ALA A 12 19.56 -18.11 -10.95
C ALA A 12 20.18 -17.83 -9.57
N LYS A 13 21.38 -17.24 -9.53
CA LYS A 13 22.02 -16.83 -8.28
C LYS A 13 21.20 -15.76 -7.54
N ALA A 14 20.59 -14.82 -8.25
CA ALA A 14 19.67 -13.86 -7.65
C ALA A 14 18.40 -14.54 -7.13
N MET A 15 17.86 -15.53 -7.84
CA MET A 15 16.67 -16.27 -7.42
C MET A 15 16.90 -17.09 -6.14
N GLU A 16 18.13 -17.54 -5.85
CA GLU A 16 18.43 -18.18 -4.55
C GLU A 16 18.14 -17.25 -3.35
N LEU A 17 18.07 -15.94 -3.55
CA LEU A 17 17.64 -14.97 -2.54
C LEU A 17 16.19 -14.51 -2.74
N LEU A 18 15.81 -14.22 -4.00
CA LEU A 18 14.55 -13.55 -4.32
C LEU A 18 13.35 -14.49 -4.44
N ASP A 19 13.55 -15.77 -4.77
CA ASP A 19 12.51 -16.81 -4.90
C ASP A 19 12.06 -17.38 -3.53
N GLU A 20 12.23 -16.58 -2.47
CA GLU A 20 11.65 -16.88 -1.18
C GLU A 20 10.32 -16.11 -1.06
N ARG A 21 9.22 -16.82 -0.72
CA ARG A 21 7.89 -16.19 -0.58
C ARG A 21 8.01 -14.94 0.29
N TRP A 22 7.41 -13.87 -0.22
CA TRP A 22 7.39 -12.51 0.32
C TRP A 22 8.62 -11.62 0.12
N THR A 23 9.78 -12.13 -0.31
CA THR A 23 10.99 -11.30 -0.42
C THR A 23 10.79 -10.09 -1.35
N LEU A 24 10.25 -10.32 -2.55
CA LEU A 24 9.96 -9.21 -3.48
C LEU A 24 8.85 -8.27 -2.98
N LEU A 25 7.88 -8.77 -2.20
CA LEU A 25 6.84 -7.94 -1.60
C LEU A 25 7.39 -7.07 -0.46
N LEU A 26 8.36 -7.59 0.29
CA LEU A 26 9.08 -6.83 1.31
C LEU A 26 9.94 -5.74 0.69
N LEU A 27 10.66 -6.05 -0.39
CA LEU A 27 11.41 -5.04 -1.15
C LEU A 27 10.48 -3.97 -1.73
N ARG A 28 9.33 -4.36 -2.30
CA ARG A 28 8.29 -3.43 -2.75
C ARG A 28 7.85 -2.52 -1.61
N GLU A 29 7.61 -3.05 -0.42
CA GLU A 29 7.19 -2.26 0.74
C GLU A 29 8.24 -1.24 1.18
N LEU A 30 9.50 -1.64 1.28
CA LEU A 30 10.62 -0.74 1.56
C LEU A 30 10.77 0.35 0.49
N MET A 31 10.55 0.00 -0.78
CA MET A 31 10.57 0.95 -1.92
C MET A 31 9.44 1.98 -1.87
N MET A 32 8.35 1.69 -1.15
CA MET A 32 7.22 2.59 -0.91
C MET A 32 7.39 3.42 0.37
N GLY A 33 8.56 3.38 1.01
CA GLY A 33 8.94 4.27 2.10
C GLY A 33 8.72 3.75 3.51
N SER A 34 8.28 2.50 3.69
CA SER A 34 8.19 1.92 5.03
C SER A 34 9.58 1.60 5.57
N GLU A 35 9.98 2.26 6.66
CA GLU A 35 11.30 2.07 7.28
C GLU A 35 11.22 1.27 8.59
N HIS A 36 10.08 1.24 9.28
CA HIS A 36 9.95 0.58 10.58
C HIS A 36 9.23 -0.76 10.50
N PHE A 37 9.55 -1.65 11.45
CA PHE A 37 8.98 -3.01 11.50
C PHE A 37 7.44 -3.03 11.51
N ASN A 38 6.80 -2.10 12.23
CA ASN A 38 5.34 -2.04 12.31
C ASN A 38 4.71 -1.56 10.99
N ASP A 39 5.40 -0.71 10.23
CA ASP A 39 4.92 -0.22 8.94
C ASP A 39 5.00 -1.33 7.89
N LEU A 40 6.12 -2.05 7.87
CA LEU A 40 6.28 -3.26 7.04
C LEU A 40 5.17 -4.29 7.33
N ARG A 41 4.77 -4.44 8.60
CA ARG A 41 3.65 -5.31 8.98
C ARG A 41 2.28 -4.79 8.53
N ARG A 42 2.10 -3.46 8.44
CA ARG A 42 0.85 -2.87 7.96
C ARG A 42 0.69 -3.08 6.46
N GLY A 43 1.77 -2.95 5.68
CA GLY A 43 1.76 -3.21 4.25
C GLY A 43 1.87 -4.67 3.83
N LEU A 44 2.28 -5.56 4.74
CA LEU A 44 2.33 -7.02 4.53
C LEU A 44 1.52 -7.76 5.59
N PRO A 45 0.20 -7.52 5.71
CA PRO A 45 -0.59 -7.97 6.85
C PRO A 45 -0.71 -9.50 6.98
N ARG A 46 -0.50 -10.26 5.90
CA ARG A 46 -0.54 -11.74 5.93
C ARG A 46 0.84 -12.37 6.16
N MET A 47 1.90 -11.58 6.35
CA MET A 47 3.22 -12.08 6.74
C MET A 47 3.32 -12.17 8.27
N SER A 48 3.78 -13.31 8.80
CA SER A 48 3.99 -13.43 10.24
C SER A 48 5.17 -12.56 10.70
N PRO A 49 5.14 -12.02 11.94
CA PRO A 49 6.25 -11.22 12.47
C PRO A 49 7.59 -11.98 12.47
N THR A 50 7.57 -13.28 12.80
CA THR A 50 8.76 -14.13 12.78
C THR A 50 9.33 -14.25 11.37
N LEU A 51 8.48 -14.44 10.36
CA LEU A 51 8.93 -14.51 8.97
C LEU A 51 9.48 -13.16 8.49
N LEU A 52 8.85 -12.04 8.87
CA LEU A 52 9.36 -10.71 8.57
C LEU A 52 10.76 -10.49 9.13
N SER A 53 10.98 -10.79 10.42
CA SER A 53 12.29 -10.70 11.05
C SER A 53 13.34 -11.56 10.34
N THR A 54 12.98 -12.80 9.99
CA THR A 54 13.87 -13.70 9.24
C THR A 54 14.23 -13.12 7.88
N ARG A 55 13.26 -12.58 7.13
CA ARG A 55 13.48 -12.01 5.80
C ARG A 55 14.34 -10.76 5.85
N LEU A 56 14.07 -9.85 6.79
CA LEU A 56 14.88 -8.65 7.01
C LEU A 56 16.33 -9.01 7.36
N HIS A 57 16.53 -9.99 8.24
CA HIS A 57 17.87 -10.47 8.56
C HIS A 57 18.59 -11.07 7.34
N GLN A 58 17.90 -11.90 6.54
CA GLN A 58 18.49 -12.46 5.32
C GLN A 58 18.86 -11.39 4.30
N LEU A 59 18.01 -10.38 4.09
CA LEU A 59 18.30 -9.26 3.21
C LEU A 59 19.45 -8.38 3.74
N ALA A 60 19.58 -8.25 5.06
CA ALA A 60 20.70 -7.54 5.67
C ALA A 60 22.03 -8.28 5.50
N VAL A 61 22.05 -9.59 5.74
CA VAL A 61 23.23 -10.43 5.49
C VAL A 61 23.62 -10.41 4.00
N ALA A 62 22.64 -10.32 3.09
CA ALA A 62 22.88 -10.22 1.66
C ALA A 62 23.29 -8.81 1.19
N GLY A 63 23.36 -7.81 2.08
CA GLY A 63 23.72 -6.43 1.73
C GLY A 63 22.65 -5.68 0.92
N ILE A 64 21.40 -6.15 0.94
CA ILE A 64 20.27 -5.53 0.22
C ILE A 64 19.52 -4.51 1.11
N VAL A 65 19.50 -4.77 2.42
CA VAL A 65 18.86 -3.91 3.42
C VAL A 65 19.88 -3.57 4.49
N GLU A 66 19.92 -2.33 4.93
CA GLU A 66 20.66 -1.91 6.11
C GLU A 66 19.70 -1.80 7.30
N ARG A 67 20.10 -2.34 8.46
CA ARG A 67 19.38 -2.16 9.73
C ARG A 67 20.13 -1.13 10.55
N GLU A 68 19.52 0.03 10.74
CA GLU A 68 20.05 1.09 11.59
C GLU A 68 19.30 1.11 12.93
N GLU A 69 20.02 1.42 14.00
CA GLU A 69 19.46 1.60 15.34
C GLU A 69 19.98 2.92 15.92
N THR A 70 19.07 3.90 16.06
CA THR A 70 19.37 5.24 16.60
C THR A 70 18.38 5.53 17.72
N ASP A 71 18.86 5.91 18.90
CA ASP A 71 18.01 6.25 20.06
C ASP A 71 16.93 5.21 20.38
N CYS A 72 17.31 3.91 20.35
CA CYS A 72 16.41 2.76 20.53
C CYS A 72 15.32 2.60 19.45
N VAL A 73 15.38 3.37 18.36
CA VAL A 73 14.51 3.24 17.19
C VAL A 73 15.22 2.45 16.12
N VAL A 74 14.61 1.34 15.70
CA VAL A 74 15.11 0.48 14.62
C VAL A 74 14.46 0.89 13.30
N SER A 75 15.28 1.08 12.28
CA SER A 75 14.85 1.32 10.89
C SER A 75 15.55 0.38 9.92
N TYR A 76 14.91 0.15 8.78
CA TYR A 76 15.37 -0.70 7.70
C TYR A 76 15.36 0.11 6.40
N ARG A 77 16.51 0.24 5.75
CA ARG A 77 16.66 1.00 4.51
C ARG A 77 17.26 0.15 3.40
N LEU A 78 16.87 0.43 2.16
CA LEU A 78 17.51 -0.20 1.01
C LEU A 78 18.92 0.38 0.82
N THR A 79 19.90 -0.51 0.72
CA THR A 79 21.24 -0.18 0.24
C THR A 79 21.19 0.16 -1.24
N ASP A 80 22.31 0.61 -1.83
CA ASP A 80 22.39 0.84 -3.28
C ASP A 80 22.01 -0.43 -4.08
N ALA A 81 22.52 -1.59 -3.67
CA ALA A 81 22.15 -2.88 -4.26
C ALA A 81 20.65 -3.19 -4.14
N GLY A 82 20.02 -2.84 -3.01
CA GLY A 82 18.58 -3.01 -2.85
C GLY A 82 17.74 -2.04 -3.69
N ARG A 83 18.22 -0.81 -3.91
CA ARG A 83 17.56 0.17 -4.78
C ARG A 83 17.62 -0.26 -6.24
N GLU A 84 18.69 -0.90 -6.69
CA GLU A 84 18.82 -1.45 -8.05
C GLU A 84 17.79 -2.55 -8.37
N LEU A 85 17.12 -3.13 -7.37
CA LEU A 85 16.02 -4.09 -7.59
C LEU A 85 14.69 -3.43 -7.96
N ARG A 86 14.56 -2.10 -7.88
CA ARG A 86 13.32 -1.37 -8.19
C ARG A 86 12.78 -1.68 -9.59
N PRO A 87 13.58 -1.61 -10.68
CA PRO A 87 13.08 -1.94 -12.01
C PRO A 87 12.55 -3.38 -12.13
N VAL A 88 13.09 -4.32 -11.36
CA VAL A 88 12.61 -5.73 -11.34
C VAL A 88 11.23 -5.81 -10.69
N VAL A 89 11.03 -5.14 -9.54
CA VAL A 89 9.75 -5.08 -8.84
C VAL A 89 8.69 -4.38 -9.70
N GLU A 90 9.06 -3.27 -10.35
CA GLU A 90 8.17 -2.52 -11.24
C GLU A 90 7.79 -3.34 -12.48
N ALA A 91 8.75 -4.00 -13.12
CA ALA A 91 8.48 -4.88 -14.25
C ALA A 91 7.55 -6.04 -13.87
N LEU A 92 7.72 -6.61 -12.67
CA LEU A 92 6.82 -7.65 -12.16
C LEU A 92 5.41 -7.10 -11.92
N GLY A 93 5.26 -5.90 -11.36
CA GLY A 93 3.97 -5.25 -11.15
C GLY A 93 3.26 -4.90 -12.47
N ILE A 94 4.00 -4.42 -13.47
CA ILE A 94 3.49 -4.16 -14.83
C ILE A 94 3.02 -5.47 -15.46
N TRP A 95 3.86 -6.51 -15.43
CA TRP A 95 3.50 -7.82 -15.96
C TRP A 95 2.27 -8.40 -15.25
N GLY A 96 2.22 -8.29 -13.91
CA GLY A 96 1.10 -8.73 -13.10
C GLY A 96 -0.20 -8.01 -13.47
N THR A 97 -0.15 -6.68 -13.64
CA THR A 97 -1.31 -5.87 -14.05
C THR A 97 -1.84 -6.27 -15.43
N ARG A 98 -0.95 -6.73 -16.33
CA ARG A 98 -1.32 -7.11 -17.69
C ARG A 98 -1.86 -8.53 -17.79
N TRP A 99 -1.34 -9.47 -17.01
CA TRP A 99 -1.53 -10.90 -17.30
C TRP A 99 -2.16 -11.69 -16.16
N ILE A 100 -2.16 -11.17 -14.94
CA ILE A 100 -2.87 -11.80 -13.83
C ILE A 100 -4.30 -11.26 -13.82
N GLY A 101 -5.27 -12.19 -13.76
CA GLY A 101 -6.69 -11.94 -13.98
C GLY A 101 -7.35 -11.00 -12.96
N GLU A 102 -8.69 -10.96 -13.01
CA GLU A 102 -9.49 -10.12 -12.13
C GLU A 102 -9.34 -10.50 -10.65
N LEU A 103 -9.44 -9.51 -9.77
CA LEU A 103 -9.37 -9.71 -8.32
C LEU A 103 -10.62 -10.46 -7.82
N GLY A 104 -10.40 -11.56 -7.10
CA GLY A 104 -11.45 -12.20 -6.33
C GLY A 104 -11.80 -11.39 -5.08
N ASP A 105 -12.93 -11.68 -4.44
CA ASP A 105 -13.32 -11.01 -3.19
C ASP A 105 -12.30 -11.27 -2.05
N GLU A 106 -11.64 -12.43 -2.07
CA GLU A 106 -10.57 -12.82 -1.12
C GLU A 106 -9.29 -11.98 -1.24
N ASP A 107 -9.11 -11.27 -2.36
CA ASP A 107 -7.96 -10.37 -2.60
C ASP A 107 -8.20 -8.97 -2.04
N LEU A 108 -9.46 -8.65 -1.69
CA LEU A 108 -9.85 -7.33 -1.21
C LEU A 108 -9.57 -7.21 0.29
N ASP A 109 -8.80 -6.20 0.66
CA ASP A 109 -8.47 -5.92 2.06
C ASP A 109 -8.53 -4.39 2.31
N PRO A 110 -9.43 -3.90 3.18
CA PRO A 110 -9.57 -2.46 3.42
C PRO A 110 -8.33 -1.87 4.09
N LYS A 111 -7.61 -2.64 4.91
CA LYS A 111 -6.37 -2.20 5.54
C LYS A 111 -5.30 -2.00 4.49
N LEU A 112 -5.12 -2.97 3.59
CA LEU A 112 -4.10 -2.86 2.53
C LEU A 112 -4.42 -1.71 1.57
N LEU A 113 -5.69 -1.57 1.18
CA LEU A 113 -6.15 -0.50 0.31
C LEU A 113 -5.86 0.88 0.91
N LEU A 114 -6.26 1.12 2.16
CA LEU A 114 -6.03 2.40 2.82
C LEU A 114 -4.56 2.62 3.16
N TRP A 115 -3.80 1.55 3.43
CA TRP A 115 -2.35 1.61 3.58
C TRP A 115 -1.65 1.98 2.27
N ASP A 116 -2.20 1.64 1.11
CA ASP A 116 -1.66 2.11 -0.16
C ASP A 116 -2.09 3.56 -0.43
N MET A 117 -3.36 3.90 -0.16
CA MET A 117 -3.91 5.24 -0.38
C MET A 117 -3.26 6.32 0.50
N HIS A 118 -2.93 6.04 1.77
CA HIS A 118 -2.33 7.05 2.66
C HIS A 118 -0.99 7.58 2.15
N ARG A 119 -0.22 6.76 1.42
CA ARG A 119 1.08 7.15 0.83
C ARG A 119 0.96 8.03 -0.40
N ARG A 120 -0.25 8.11 -0.95
CA ARG A 120 -0.56 8.71 -2.25
C ARG A 120 -1.58 9.84 -2.08
N VAL A 121 -1.48 10.54 -0.95
CA VAL A 121 -2.24 11.76 -0.69
C VAL A 121 -1.49 12.97 -1.24
N ASP A 122 -2.14 13.73 -2.13
CA ASP A 122 -1.62 15.00 -2.61
C ASP A 122 -1.90 16.09 -1.57
N HIS A 123 -0.91 16.34 -0.71
CA HIS A 123 -1.00 17.36 0.35
C HIS A 123 -1.18 18.79 -0.19
N SER A 124 -0.95 19.06 -1.48
CA SER A 124 -1.10 20.41 -2.05
C SER A 124 -2.56 20.82 -2.28
N VAL A 125 -3.47 19.83 -2.31
CA VAL A 125 -4.91 20.04 -2.56
C VAL A 125 -5.80 19.69 -1.35
N VAL A 126 -5.20 19.13 -0.30
CA VAL A 126 -5.87 18.91 0.98
C VAL A 126 -5.96 20.25 1.74
N PRO A 127 -7.10 20.57 2.40
CA PRO A 127 -7.21 21.77 3.21
C PRO A 127 -6.11 21.86 4.28
N ASP A 128 -5.63 23.08 4.50
CA ASP A 128 -4.64 23.37 5.54
C ASP A 128 -5.10 22.91 6.93
N GLY A 129 -4.14 22.46 7.73
CA GLY A 129 -4.39 21.94 9.07
C GLY A 129 -4.73 20.45 9.09
N LYS A 130 -5.33 20.00 10.19
CA LYS A 130 -5.70 18.60 10.37
C LYS A 130 -7.01 18.32 9.65
N THR A 131 -6.98 17.44 8.66
CA THR A 131 -8.16 16.99 7.92
C THR A 131 -8.38 15.50 8.16
N VAL A 132 -9.51 15.12 8.73
CA VAL A 132 -9.85 13.72 9.00
C VAL A 132 -10.86 13.22 7.98
N VAL A 133 -10.47 12.17 7.24
CA VAL A 133 -11.33 11.44 6.32
C VAL A 133 -11.72 10.11 6.94
N GLN A 134 -13.02 9.88 7.12
CA GLN A 134 -13.52 8.56 7.53
C GLN A 134 -13.88 7.73 6.29
N PHE A 135 -13.44 6.49 6.24
CA PHE A 135 -13.89 5.49 5.27
C PHE A 135 -14.79 4.46 5.97
N VAL A 136 -15.94 4.16 5.36
CA VAL A 136 -16.93 3.20 5.85
C VAL A 136 -17.20 2.19 4.74
N PHE A 137 -16.65 0.97 4.88
CA PHE A 137 -16.80 -0.07 3.86
C PHE A 137 -18.08 -0.88 4.03
N SER A 138 -19.01 -0.79 3.08
CA SER A 138 -20.18 -1.66 3.04
C SER A 138 -19.76 -3.10 2.70
N GLY A 139 -20.37 -4.08 3.36
CA GLY A 139 -20.05 -5.51 3.18
C GLY A 139 -18.92 -6.05 4.07
N VAL A 140 -18.07 -5.18 4.65
CA VAL A 140 -17.07 -5.58 5.65
C VAL A 140 -17.73 -5.61 7.04
N ARG A 141 -17.60 -6.73 7.75
CA ARG A 141 -18.17 -6.92 9.10
C ARG A 141 -17.16 -6.58 10.19
N GLY A 142 -17.67 -6.14 11.33
CA GLY A 142 -16.87 -5.92 12.55
C GLY A 142 -15.95 -4.69 12.47
N HIS A 143 -14.85 -4.74 13.21
CA HIS A 143 -13.94 -3.62 13.45
C HIS A 143 -13.25 -3.12 12.16
N SER A 144 -13.12 -3.94 11.12
CA SER A 144 -12.51 -3.54 9.84
C SER A 144 -13.43 -2.72 8.94
N ARG A 145 -14.64 -2.35 9.40
CA ARG A 145 -15.60 -1.56 8.63
C ARG A 145 -15.25 -0.08 8.59
N HIS A 146 -14.74 0.46 9.69
CA HIS A 146 -14.50 1.88 9.86
C HIS A 146 -13.00 2.14 9.91
N TRP A 147 -12.57 3.14 9.15
CA TRP A 147 -11.18 3.55 9.08
C TRP A 147 -11.09 5.07 9.00
N TRP A 148 -9.97 5.60 9.45
CA TRP A 148 -9.72 7.03 9.43
C TRP A 148 -8.34 7.30 8.84
N LEU A 149 -8.28 8.26 7.91
CA LEU A 149 -7.04 8.90 7.52
C LEU A 149 -6.99 10.27 8.19
N VAL A 150 -6.01 10.49 9.06
CA VAL A 150 -5.74 11.78 9.68
C VAL A 150 -4.62 12.44 8.89
N ILE A 151 -4.98 13.39 8.04
CA ILE A 151 -4.05 14.09 7.17
C ILE A 151 -3.58 15.36 7.88
N ASN A 152 -2.27 15.43 8.12
CA ASN A 152 -1.57 16.61 8.62
C ASN A 152 -0.66 17.17 7.51
N SER A 153 0.09 18.23 7.82
CA SER A 153 1.05 18.82 6.89
C SER A 153 2.21 17.87 6.61
N GLY A 154 2.11 17.08 5.52
CA GLY A 154 3.15 16.17 5.04
C GLY A 154 3.15 14.77 5.66
N GLU A 155 2.18 14.46 6.52
CA GLU A 155 2.02 13.13 7.14
C GLU A 155 0.55 12.70 7.11
N VAL A 156 0.32 11.39 6.94
CA VAL A 156 -1.02 10.80 6.95
C VAL A 156 -1.02 9.58 7.87
N ASP A 157 -1.73 9.67 8.98
CA ASP A 157 -1.94 8.52 9.86
C ASP A 157 -3.16 7.71 9.41
N MET A 158 -3.02 6.38 9.38
CA MET A 158 -4.13 5.45 9.14
C MET A 158 -4.53 4.77 10.45
N CYS A 159 -5.80 4.92 10.84
CA CYS A 159 -6.35 4.35 12.07
C CYS A 159 -7.49 3.36 11.78
N ASP A 160 -7.48 2.23 12.48
CA ASP A 160 -8.56 1.23 12.54
C ASP A 160 -9.45 1.37 13.80
N ILE A 161 -9.13 2.36 14.65
CA ILE A 161 -9.88 2.79 15.82
C ILE A 161 -10.15 4.28 15.65
N ASP A 162 -11.33 4.73 16.09
CA ASP A 162 -11.69 6.15 16.06
C ASP A 162 -10.62 6.99 16.80
N PRO A 163 -9.94 7.92 16.10
CA PRO A 163 -8.87 8.72 16.69
C PRO A 163 -9.39 9.82 17.64
N GLY A 164 -10.71 10.00 17.76
CA GLY A 164 -11.31 11.01 18.64
C GLY A 164 -11.23 12.43 18.10
N PHE A 165 -11.01 12.59 16.80
CA PHE A 165 -10.99 13.88 16.11
C PHE A 165 -12.27 14.09 15.29
N ASP A 166 -12.62 15.35 15.05
CA ASP A 166 -13.77 15.69 14.21
C ASP A 166 -13.57 15.21 12.76
N VAL A 167 -14.50 14.41 12.27
CA VAL A 167 -14.50 13.92 10.88
C VAL A 167 -14.92 15.05 9.95
N ALA A 168 -14.00 15.51 9.11
CA ALA A 168 -14.25 16.58 8.14
C ALA A 168 -15.13 16.08 6.97
N VAL A 169 -14.90 14.85 6.53
CA VAL A 169 -15.61 14.22 5.42
C VAL A 169 -15.61 12.70 5.58
N SER A 170 -16.71 12.05 5.21
CA SER A 170 -16.90 10.60 5.31
C SER A 170 -17.21 10.01 3.93
N VAL A 171 -16.58 8.89 3.61
CA VAL A 171 -16.72 8.13 2.37
C VAL A 171 -17.32 6.77 2.70
N ALA A 172 -18.55 6.53 2.26
CA ALA A 172 -19.21 5.23 2.36
C ALA A 172 -19.13 4.52 1.01
N ALA A 173 -18.56 3.32 0.95
CA ALA A 173 -18.36 2.61 -0.31
C ALA A 173 -18.29 1.10 -0.15
N GLY A 174 -18.60 0.34 -1.20
CA GLY A 174 -18.18 -1.05 -1.27
C GLY A 174 -16.65 -1.15 -1.41
N LEU A 175 -16.04 -2.19 -0.81
CA LEU A 175 -14.58 -2.38 -0.89
C LEU A 175 -14.09 -2.59 -2.34
N ARG A 176 -14.87 -3.33 -3.15
CA ARG A 176 -14.57 -3.57 -4.57
C ARG A 176 -14.58 -2.28 -5.39
N PRO A 177 -15.66 -1.47 -5.42
CA PRO A 177 -15.64 -0.16 -6.09
C PRO A 177 -14.47 0.73 -5.68
N MET A 178 -14.14 0.80 -4.38
CA MET A 178 -13.00 1.60 -3.92
C MET A 178 -11.65 1.05 -4.42
N THR A 179 -11.49 -0.28 -4.44
CA THR A 179 -10.29 -0.94 -4.98
C THR A 179 -10.17 -0.70 -6.50
N GLU A 180 -11.28 -0.73 -7.23
CA GLU A 180 -11.29 -0.46 -8.67
C GLU A 180 -11.01 1.01 -8.99
N ILE A 181 -11.44 1.94 -8.13
CA ILE A 181 -11.01 3.35 -8.18
C ILE A 181 -9.49 3.44 -8.02
N TRP A 182 -8.96 2.86 -6.94
CA TRP A 182 -7.51 2.85 -6.69
C TRP A 182 -6.71 2.28 -7.87
N ARG A 183 -7.20 1.21 -8.50
CA ARG A 183 -6.57 0.57 -9.66
C ARG A 183 -6.75 1.33 -10.97
N GLY A 184 -7.55 2.39 -11.01
CA GLY A 184 -7.85 3.18 -12.21
C GLY A 184 -8.85 2.55 -13.17
N ASN A 185 -9.60 1.52 -12.73
CA ASN A 185 -10.60 0.84 -13.56
C ASN A 185 -11.99 1.47 -13.42
N LEU A 186 -12.21 2.23 -12.35
CA LEU A 186 -13.44 2.97 -12.08
C LEU A 186 -13.07 4.41 -11.73
N THR A 187 -13.81 5.39 -12.24
CA THR A 187 -13.59 6.78 -11.82
C THR A 187 -14.41 7.08 -10.56
N TRP A 188 -13.93 8.01 -9.72
CA TRP A 188 -14.72 8.54 -8.60
C TRP A 188 -16.09 9.04 -9.07
N SER A 189 -16.14 9.76 -10.20
CA SER A 189 -17.39 10.31 -10.73
C SER A 189 -18.39 9.23 -11.14
N ASP A 190 -17.93 8.15 -11.77
CA ASP A 190 -18.79 7.04 -12.16
C ASP A 190 -19.30 6.26 -10.94
N ALA A 191 -18.43 6.01 -9.95
CA ALA A 191 -18.79 5.33 -8.71
C ALA A 191 -19.78 6.13 -7.84
N ILE A 192 -19.67 7.46 -7.85
CA ILE A 192 -20.63 8.34 -7.18
C ILE A 192 -21.97 8.34 -7.93
N ARG A 193 -21.94 8.35 -9.27
CA ARG A 193 -23.15 8.34 -10.10
C ARG A 193 -23.91 7.01 -10.01
N SER A 194 -23.21 5.88 -9.88
CA SER A 194 -23.84 4.57 -9.69
C SER A 194 -24.39 4.36 -8.27
N GLY A 195 -23.95 5.17 -7.30
CA GLY A 195 -24.31 5.02 -5.88
C GLY A 195 -23.41 4.04 -5.12
N ASP A 196 -22.37 3.49 -5.76
CA ASP A 196 -21.40 2.60 -5.12
C ASP A 196 -20.50 3.31 -4.10
N VAL A 197 -20.34 4.63 -4.27
CA VAL A 197 -19.59 5.52 -3.39
C VAL A 197 -20.45 6.73 -3.03
N THR A 198 -20.57 7.01 -1.74
CA THR A 198 -21.22 8.23 -1.23
C THR A 198 -20.23 9.02 -0.40
N ILE A 199 -20.14 10.33 -0.64
CA ILE A 199 -19.31 11.25 0.14
C ILE A 199 -20.24 12.17 0.93
N SER A 200 -20.03 12.27 2.24
CA SER A 200 -20.80 13.06 3.19
C SER A 200 -19.93 14.10 3.89
N GLY A 201 -20.44 15.32 4.09
CA GLY A 201 -19.69 16.44 4.67
C GLY A 201 -19.94 17.77 3.94
N PRO A 202 -19.20 18.83 4.30
CA PRO A 202 -19.29 20.14 3.66
C PRO A 202 -19.12 20.05 2.14
N ALA A 203 -19.93 20.81 1.38
CA ALA A 203 -19.98 20.71 -0.08
C ALA A 203 -18.63 20.95 -0.78
N ALA A 204 -17.79 21.84 -0.24
CA ALA A 204 -16.45 22.08 -0.76
C ALA A 204 -15.56 20.83 -0.63
N LEU A 205 -15.51 20.22 0.57
CA LEU A 205 -14.70 19.04 0.84
C LEU A 205 -15.16 17.82 0.04
N ARG A 206 -16.47 17.63 -0.11
CA ARG A 206 -17.01 16.54 -0.93
C ARG A 206 -16.58 16.63 -2.39
N ARG A 207 -16.45 17.84 -2.94
CA ARG A 207 -16.03 18.07 -4.33
C ARG A 207 -14.53 17.90 -4.51
N SER A 208 -13.72 18.28 -3.52
CA SER A 208 -12.26 18.19 -3.60
C SER A 208 -11.71 16.81 -3.25
N LEU A 209 -12.38 16.03 -2.39
CA LEU A 209 -11.87 14.74 -1.88
C LEU A 209 -11.34 13.78 -2.96
N PRO A 210 -12.01 13.57 -4.11
CA PRO A 210 -11.49 12.70 -5.16
C PRO A 210 -10.09 13.07 -5.66
N SER A 211 -9.74 14.36 -5.65
CA SER A 211 -8.42 14.85 -6.09
C SER A 211 -7.34 14.71 -5.04
N TRP A 212 -7.69 14.43 -3.78
CA TRP A 212 -6.72 14.28 -2.69
C TRP A 212 -5.90 12.99 -2.81
N PHE A 213 -6.39 12.00 -3.56
CA PHE A 213 -5.75 10.69 -3.69
C PHE A 213 -5.29 10.46 -5.11
N GLU A 214 -3.97 10.33 -5.30
CA GLU A 214 -3.43 9.74 -6.51
C GLU A 214 -3.79 8.24 -6.58
N LEU A 215 -3.88 7.66 -7.78
CA LEU A 215 -4.31 6.26 -7.97
C LEU A 215 -3.24 5.24 -7.54
N SER A 216 -3.22 4.01 -8.06
CA SER A 216 -2.03 3.15 -7.98
C SER A 216 -0.95 3.62 -8.96
N THR A 217 0.32 3.34 -8.67
CA THR A 217 1.42 3.51 -9.64
C THR A 217 1.24 2.66 -10.89
N PHE A 218 0.43 1.58 -10.83
CA PHE A 218 0.12 0.71 -11.95
C PHE A 218 -1.22 1.04 -12.64
N ALA A 219 -1.94 2.08 -12.20
CA ALA A 219 -3.28 2.39 -12.70
C ALA A 219 -3.33 2.72 -14.20
N SER A 220 -2.25 3.28 -14.75
CA SER A 220 -2.15 3.65 -16.16
C SER A 220 -1.68 2.52 -17.08
N ILE A 221 -1.36 1.33 -16.54
CA ILE A 221 -0.83 0.21 -17.32
C ILE A 221 -1.96 -0.41 -18.16
N PRO A 222 -1.83 -0.46 -19.50
CA PRO A 222 -2.85 -1.05 -20.36
C PRO A 222 -3.00 -2.54 -20.10
N ARG A 223 -4.23 -3.03 -19.95
CA ARG A 223 -4.52 -4.47 -19.90
C ARG A 223 -4.77 -4.99 -21.32
N PRO A 224 -4.17 -6.13 -21.72
CA PRO A 224 -4.54 -6.81 -22.96
C PRO A 224 -6.05 -7.08 -22.98
N ALA A 225 -6.66 -6.93 -24.15
CA ALA A 225 -8.05 -7.26 -24.40
C ALA A 225 -8.29 -8.77 -24.42
#